data_AF-A0A9P1M374-F1
#
_entry.id   AF-A0A9P1M374-F1
#
_cell.length_a   1.000
_cell.length_b   1.000
_cell.length_c   1.000
_cell.angle_alpha   90.00
_cell.angle_beta   90.00
_cell.angle_gamma   90.00
#
_symmetry.space_group_name_H-M   'P 1'
#
loop_
_entity.id
_entity.type
_entity.pdbx_description
1 polymer ?
#
loop_
_entity_poly.entity_id
_entity_poly.type
_entity_poly.pdbx_seq_one_letter_code
_entity_poly.pdbx_strand_id
1 'polypeptide(L)'
;MAFATAISSLKHGIQDFSGVDPWLAGLLQMALRMFPRSDYDQFEREVAVLVSVAVFVAIVSIFLLNLLIAQLSQSYHDVFEDMQGFARLNRAGTTAATLTGIPAKNWNRFLDGLGFEERLEFNEGDVGLAGGIQVTEPANANLVTEDAIRRYGGSTAPTMPWPQEHEEHTEEDRFDRLERLISKSSKASHGRKSRVNGSNSQASSTSDK
;
A
#
# COMPACT_ATOMS: atom_id res chain seq x y z
N MET A 1 15.30 48.40 18.47
CA MET A 1 15.24 48.93 19.84
C MET A 1 16.61 49.01 20.49
N ALA A 2 17.29 47.90 20.83
CA ALA A 2 18.58 47.94 21.53
C ALA A 2 19.67 48.80 20.84
N PHE A 3 19.81 48.68 19.52
CA PHE A 3 20.74 49.52 18.75
C PHE A 3 20.30 51.00 18.67
N ALA A 4 18.99 51.27 18.60
CA ALA A 4 18.46 52.63 18.57
C ALA A 4 18.71 53.35 19.92
N THR A 5 18.53 52.65 21.04
CA THR A 5 18.83 53.19 22.37
C THR A 5 20.33 53.35 22.62
N ALA A 6 21.15 52.39 22.15
CA ALA A 6 22.61 52.47 22.26
C ALA A 6 23.16 53.66 21.46
N ILE A 7 22.71 53.83 20.22
CA ILE A 7 23.08 55.00 19.40
C ILE A 7 22.55 56.26 20.07
N SER A 8 21.28 56.35 20.46
CA SER A 8 20.71 57.53 21.14
C SER A 8 21.45 57.94 22.44
N SER A 9 22.18 57.03 23.08
CA SER A 9 22.99 57.31 24.28
C SER A 9 24.40 57.84 23.98
N LEU A 10 24.91 57.67 22.74
CA LEU A 10 26.09 58.39 22.29
C LEU A 10 25.76 59.89 22.27
N LYS A 11 26.68 60.73 22.77
CA LYS A 11 26.55 62.18 22.64
C LYS A 11 26.79 62.60 21.19
N HIS A 12 25.74 62.61 20.38
CA HIS A 12 25.73 63.19 19.04
C HIS A 12 25.10 64.59 19.07
N GLY A 13 25.62 65.49 18.22
CA GLY A 13 25.18 66.88 18.12
C GLY A 13 24.05 67.12 17.11
N ILE A 14 23.43 66.07 16.59
CA ILE A 14 22.48 66.14 15.46
C ILE A 14 21.07 66.46 16.00
N GLN A 15 20.58 67.68 15.74
CA GLN A 15 19.28 68.16 16.23
C GLN A 15 18.07 67.35 15.71
N ASP A 16 18.18 66.73 14.53
CA ASP A 16 17.10 65.93 13.93
C ASP A 16 16.86 64.56 14.60
N PHE A 17 17.79 64.10 15.45
CA PHE A 17 17.70 62.79 16.13
C PHE A 17 17.62 62.90 17.66
N SER A 18 16.87 63.90 18.14
CA SER A 18 16.53 64.11 19.55
C SER A 18 15.51 63.07 20.04
N GLY A 19 15.93 61.81 20.24
CA GLY A 19 15.13 60.76 20.87
C GLY A 19 15.26 59.37 20.22
N VAL A 20 14.74 58.34 20.88
CA VAL A 20 14.87 56.95 20.43
C VAL A 20 13.99 56.65 19.20
N ASP A 21 12.84 57.31 19.08
CA ASP A 21 11.87 57.09 18.00
C ASP A 21 12.40 57.46 16.60
N PRO A 22 13.01 58.64 16.37
CA PRO A 22 13.60 58.97 15.08
C PRO A 22 14.79 58.06 14.74
N TRP A 23 15.57 57.61 15.74
CA TRP A 23 16.61 56.61 15.54
C TRP A 23 16.06 55.26 15.10
N LEU A 24 14.93 54.82 15.65
CA LEU A 24 14.30 53.57 15.26
C LEU A 24 13.81 53.62 13.80
N ALA A 25 13.14 54.70 13.42
CA ALA A 25 12.67 54.91 12.05
C ALA A 25 13.83 55.05 11.05
N GLY A 26 14.87 55.83 11.40
CA GLY A 26 16.06 56.02 10.58
C GLY A 26 16.84 54.71 10.38
N LEU A 27 17.08 53.94 11.44
CA LEU A 27 17.75 52.63 11.34
C LEU A 27 16.93 51.63 10.52
N LEU A 28 15.60 51.63 10.64
CA LEU A 28 14.74 50.77 9.83
C LEU A 28 14.79 51.17 8.35
N GLN A 29 14.73 52.47 8.04
CA GLN A 29 14.86 52.97 6.68
C GLN A 29 16.25 52.68 6.09
N MET A 30 17.31 52.76 6.89
CA MET A 30 18.66 52.39 6.48
C MET A 30 18.78 50.88 6.22
N ALA A 31 18.19 50.04 7.08
CA ALA A 31 18.15 48.59 6.88
C ALA A 31 17.39 48.19 5.61
N LEU A 32 16.30 48.90 5.29
CA LEU A 32 15.51 48.71 4.07
C LEU A 32 16.08 49.44 2.85
N ARG A 33 17.24 50.10 2.99
CA ARG A 33 17.89 50.91 1.94
C ARG A 33 16.99 52.02 1.35
N MET A 34 16.07 52.53 2.16
CA MET A 34 15.08 53.56 1.81
C MET A 34 15.48 54.96 2.35
N PHE A 35 16.58 55.07 3.09
CA PHE A 35 17.01 56.32 3.70
C PHE A 35 17.58 57.32 2.66
N PRO A 36 17.18 58.61 2.69
CA PRO A 36 17.62 59.61 1.72
C PRO A 36 19.12 59.91 1.83
N ARG A 37 19.78 60.08 0.66
CA ARG A 37 21.23 60.36 0.58
C ARG A 37 21.65 61.70 1.18
N SER A 38 20.76 62.69 1.24
CA SER A 38 21.04 64.03 1.78
C SER A 38 21.42 64.03 3.25
N ASP A 39 20.89 63.08 4.00
CA ASP A 39 21.05 63.04 5.45
C ASP A 39 22.26 62.19 5.86
N TYR A 40 22.88 61.47 4.91
CA TYR A 40 24.13 60.73 5.11
C TYR A 40 25.32 61.66 5.39
N ASP A 41 25.36 62.84 4.76
CA ASP A 41 26.44 63.82 4.92
C ASP A 41 26.55 64.35 6.36
N GLN A 42 25.45 64.32 7.13
CA GLN A 42 25.45 64.73 8.52
C GLN A 42 26.07 63.66 9.44
N PHE A 43 25.95 62.38 9.09
CA PHE A 43 26.52 61.27 9.87
C PHE A 43 28.02 61.07 9.65
N GLU A 44 28.57 61.52 8.52
CA GLU A 44 30.02 61.43 8.23
C GLU A 44 30.87 62.23 9.23
N ARG A 45 30.29 63.24 9.88
CA ARG A 45 31.00 64.07 10.88
C ARG A 45 31.29 63.33 12.18
N GLU A 46 30.53 62.28 12.50
CA GLU A 46 30.66 61.53 13.75
C GLU A 46 30.99 60.05 13.49
N VAL A 47 32.29 59.73 13.47
CA VAL A 47 32.82 58.39 13.15
C VAL A 47 32.20 57.29 14.03
N ALA A 48 31.93 57.55 15.30
CA ALA A 48 31.37 56.57 16.22
C ALA A 48 29.92 56.17 15.87
N VAL A 49 29.12 57.12 15.37
CA VAL A 49 27.74 56.86 14.91
C VAL A 49 27.77 56.08 13.61
N LEU A 50 28.61 56.49 12.67
CA LEU A 50 28.75 55.82 11.37
C LEU A 50 29.19 54.35 11.51
N VAL A 51 30.15 54.06 12.37
CA VAL A 51 30.58 52.67 12.65
C VAL A 51 29.44 51.86 13.27
N SER A 52 28.70 52.42 14.22
CA SER A 52 27.58 51.73 14.88
C SER A 52 26.44 51.40 13.90
N VAL A 53 26.10 52.35 13.01
CA VAL A 53 25.11 52.17 11.95
C VAL A 53 25.59 51.15 10.92
N ALA A 54 26.86 51.20 10.50
CA ALA A 54 27.42 50.25 9.55
C ALA A 54 27.39 48.80 10.08
N VAL A 55 27.75 48.59 11.35
CA VAL A 55 27.68 47.27 12.01
C VAL A 55 26.23 46.80 12.09
N PHE A 56 25.30 47.67 12.45
CA PHE A 56 23.87 47.33 12.48
C PHE A 56 23.35 46.91 11.10
N VAL A 57 23.64 47.68 10.05
CA VAL A 57 23.23 47.36 8.66
C VAL A 57 23.87 46.06 8.18
N ALA A 58 25.13 45.80 8.51
CA ALA A 58 25.80 44.54 8.18
C ALA A 58 25.13 43.34 8.86
N ILE A 59 24.83 43.42 10.15
CA ILE A 59 24.15 42.34 10.89
C ILE A 59 22.74 42.10 10.33
N VAL A 60 21.97 43.17 10.13
CA VAL A 60 20.58 43.05 9.62
C VAL A 60 20.57 42.53 8.19
N SER A 61 21.49 42.95 7.32
CA SER A 61 21.55 42.43 5.95
C SER A 61 21.92 40.95 5.89
N ILE A 62 22.89 40.50 6.68
CA ILE A 62 23.23 39.07 6.80
C ILE A 62 22.03 38.28 7.35
N PHE A 63 21.37 38.79 8.38
CA PHE A 63 20.20 38.14 8.97
C PHE A 63 19.02 38.04 8.01
N LEU A 64 18.70 39.13 7.30
CA LEU A 64 17.62 39.16 6.30
C LEU A 64 17.94 38.24 5.12
N LEU A 65 19.20 38.18 4.66
CA LEU A 65 19.61 37.27 3.61
C LEU A 65 19.48 35.81 4.05
N ASN A 66 19.91 35.49 5.26
CA ASN A 66 19.78 34.14 5.82
C ASN A 66 18.31 33.73 5.98
N LEU A 67 17.45 34.65 6.43
CA LEU A 67 16.00 34.43 6.48
C LEU A 67 15.42 34.22 5.09
N LEU A 68 15.81 35.03 4.10
CA LEU A 68 15.34 34.90 2.73
C LEU A 68 15.74 33.53 2.14
N ILE A 69 16.98 33.09 2.37
CA ILE A 69 17.46 31.77 1.94
C ILE A 69 16.65 30.67 2.63
N ALA A 70 16.41 30.77 3.94
CA ALA A 70 15.62 29.79 4.68
C ALA A 70 14.16 29.72 4.17
N GLN A 71 13.52 30.87 3.95
CA GLN A 71 12.16 30.96 3.42
C GLN A 71 12.06 30.42 1.99
N LEU A 72 13.06 30.71 1.15
CA LEU A 72 13.09 30.22 -0.22
C LEU A 72 13.35 28.71 -0.27
N SER A 73 14.23 28.20 0.59
CA SER A 73 14.47 26.75 0.69
C SER A 73 13.23 26.00 1.20
N GLN A 74 12.55 26.53 2.21
CA GLN A 74 11.35 25.92 2.75
C GLN A 74 10.21 25.93 1.71
N SER A 75 9.96 27.08 1.09
CA SER A 75 8.91 27.18 0.06
C SER A 75 9.23 26.34 -1.17
N TYR A 76 10.50 26.20 -1.56
CA TYR A 76 10.90 25.30 -2.64
C TYR A 76 10.62 23.84 -2.29
N HIS A 77 10.91 23.41 -1.06
CA HIS A 77 10.64 22.05 -0.62
C HIS A 77 9.15 21.73 -0.63
N ASP A 78 8.34 22.62 -0.05
CA ASP A 78 6.88 22.46 0.05
C ASP A 78 6.22 22.45 -1.34
N VAL A 79 6.66 23.34 -2.26
CA VAL A 79 6.09 23.43 -3.61
C VAL A 79 6.56 22.30 -4.53
N PHE A 80 7.74 21.73 -4.32
CA PHE A 80 8.30 20.72 -5.23
C PHE A 80 7.47 19.43 -5.27
N GLU A 81 6.97 18.97 -4.12
CA GLU A 81 6.13 17.78 -4.04
C GLU A 81 4.75 18.03 -4.69
N ASP A 82 4.15 19.18 -4.37
CA ASP A 82 2.86 19.60 -4.93
C ASP A 82 2.92 19.83 -6.45
N MET A 83 4.04 20.32 -6.97
CA MET A 83 4.21 20.58 -8.40
C MET A 83 4.15 19.29 -9.23
N GLN A 84 4.69 18.18 -8.72
CA GLN A 84 4.59 16.89 -9.41
C GLN A 84 3.15 16.36 -9.39
N GLY A 85 2.46 16.50 -8.26
CA GLY A 85 1.05 16.14 -8.14
C GLY A 85 0.18 16.94 -9.11
N PHE A 86 0.37 18.25 -9.16
CA PHE A 86 -0.34 19.14 -10.07
C PHE A 86 -0.05 18.80 -11.54
N ALA A 87 1.20 18.49 -11.89
CA ALA A 87 1.56 18.09 -13.25
C ALA A 87 0.88 16.78 -13.68
N ARG A 88 0.81 15.78 -12.78
CA ARG A 88 0.11 14.51 -13.04
C ARG A 88 -1.40 14.73 -13.20
N LEU A 89 -2.00 15.55 -12.34
CA LEU A 89 -3.42 15.87 -12.40
C LEU A 89 -3.78 16.65 -13.68
N ASN A 90 -2.95 17.62 -14.06
CA ASN A 90 -3.10 18.36 -15.30
C ASN A 90 -2.99 17.44 -16.53
N ARG A 91 -2.05 16.48 -16.50
CA ARG A 91 -1.93 15.47 -17.57
C ARG A 91 -3.18 14.60 -17.65
N ALA A 92 -3.67 14.08 -16.53
CA ALA A 92 -4.88 13.27 -16.48
C ALA A 92 -6.12 14.06 -16.96
N GLY A 93 -6.25 15.32 -16.54
CA GLY A 93 -7.31 16.22 -16.99
C GLY A 93 -7.24 16.47 -18.50
N THR A 94 -6.05 16.68 -19.04
CA THR A 94 -5.83 16.81 -20.49
C THR A 94 -6.22 15.52 -21.22
N THR A 95 -5.80 14.35 -20.72
CA THR A 95 -6.17 13.06 -21.32
C THR A 95 -7.69 12.84 -21.30
N ALA A 96 -8.36 13.11 -20.18
CA ALA A 96 -9.81 13.00 -20.07
C ALA A 96 -10.53 13.97 -21.03
N ALA A 97 -10.06 15.22 -21.14
CA ALA A 97 -10.59 16.18 -22.09
C ALA A 97 -10.41 15.70 -23.53
N THR A 98 -9.23 15.19 -23.90
CA THR A 98 -9.00 14.65 -25.25
C THR A 98 -9.84 13.41 -25.53
N LEU A 99 -10.13 12.58 -24.52
CA LEU A 99 -10.95 11.38 -24.65
C LEU A 99 -12.40 11.73 -25.03
N THR A 100 -12.95 12.83 -24.50
CA THR A 100 -14.30 13.30 -24.91
C THR A 100 -14.38 13.73 -26.38
N GLY A 101 -13.25 14.05 -27.00
CA GLY A 101 -13.16 14.41 -28.41
C GLY A 101 -13.07 13.21 -29.37
N ILE A 102 -12.92 11.98 -28.86
CA ILE A 102 -12.76 10.80 -29.71
C ILE A 102 -14.14 10.27 -30.15
N PRO A 103 -14.38 10.09 -31.47
CA PRO A 103 -15.62 9.49 -31.93
C PRO A 103 -15.76 8.04 -31.47
N ALA A 104 -16.96 7.65 -31.03
CA ALA A 104 -17.25 6.34 -30.43
C ALA A 104 -16.80 5.14 -31.28
N LYS A 105 -16.80 5.26 -32.61
CA LYS A 105 -16.30 4.23 -33.53
C LYS A 105 -14.82 3.90 -33.30
N ASN A 106 -13.99 4.93 -33.10
CA ASN A 106 -12.56 4.75 -32.90
C ASN A 106 -12.27 4.25 -31.48
N TRP A 107 -13.08 4.68 -30.51
CA TRP A 107 -12.99 4.19 -29.13
C TRP A 107 -13.36 2.71 -29.03
N ASN A 108 -14.47 2.28 -29.65
CA ASN A 108 -14.87 0.87 -29.66
C ASN A 108 -13.82 0.00 -30.36
N ARG A 109 -13.30 0.43 -31.51
CA ARG A 109 -12.19 -0.28 -32.18
C ARG A 109 -10.94 -0.40 -31.30
N PHE A 110 -10.65 0.61 -30.47
CA PHE A 110 -9.54 0.54 -29.51
C PHE A 110 -9.83 -0.45 -28.38
N LEU A 111 -11.05 -0.46 -27.84
CA LEU A 111 -11.48 -1.45 -26.84
C LEU A 111 -11.44 -2.88 -27.38
N ASP A 112 -11.93 -3.10 -28.60
CA ASP A 112 -11.88 -4.41 -29.27
C ASP A 112 -10.43 -4.88 -29.49
N GLY A 113 -9.51 -3.96 -29.74
CA GLY A 113 -8.08 -4.25 -29.93
C GLY A 113 -7.31 -4.57 -28.64
N LEU A 114 -7.88 -4.32 -27.47
CA LEU A 114 -7.27 -4.66 -26.18
C LEU A 114 -7.50 -6.11 -25.77
N GLY A 115 -8.39 -6.84 -26.45
CA GLY A 115 -8.61 -8.26 -26.21
C GLY A 115 -9.17 -8.58 -24.82
N PHE A 116 -9.85 -7.63 -24.17
CA PHE A 116 -10.38 -7.84 -22.80
C PHE A 116 -11.44 -8.94 -22.70
N GLU A 117 -12.07 -9.30 -23.82
CA GLU A 117 -13.01 -10.41 -23.94
C GLU A 117 -12.30 -11.78 -24.08
N GLU A 118 -11.01 -11.77 -24.44
CA GLU A 118 -10.23 -12.99 -24.61
C GLU A 118 -9.86 -13.59 -23.25
N ARG A 119 -10.00 -14.91 -23.13
CA ARG A 119 -9.62 -15.64 -21.94
C ARG A 119 -8.10 -15.76 -21.90
N LEU A 120 -7.47 -15.25 -20.86
CA LEU A 120 -6.02 -15.36 -20.68
C LEU A 120 -5.68 -16.78 -20.21
N GLU A 121 -4.85 -17.51 -20.96
CA GLU A 121 -4.35 -18.82 -20.53
C GLU A 121 -3.36 -18.64 -19.38
N PHE A 122 -3.56 -19.37 -18.28
CA PHE A 122 -2.64 -19.36 -17.13
C PHE A 122 -1.48 -20.35 -17.34
N ASN A 123 -1.69 -21.43 -18.09
CA ASN A 123 -0.70 -22.44 -18.50
C ASN A 123 -1.20 -23.21 -19.74
N GLU A 124 -0.33 -24.01 -20.37
CA GLU A 124 -0.68 -24.86 -21.54
C GLU A 124 -1.83 -25.82 -21.18
N GLY A 125 -3.03 -25.52 -21.67
CA GLY A 125 -4.27 -26.27 -21.40
C GLY A 125 -5.17 -25.72 -20.28
N ASP A 126 -4.79 -24.63 -19.61
CA ASP A 126 -5.58 -23.98 -18.56
C ASP A 126 -6.08 -22.60 -19.02
N VAL A 127 -7.33 -22.56 -19.46
CA VAL A 127 -8.00 -21.35 -19.94
C VAL A 127 -8.47 -20.54 -18.73
N GLY A 128 -7.79 -19.43 -18.45
CA GLY A 128 -8.10 -18.55 -17.34
C GLY A 128 -9.29 -17.64 -17.55
N LEU A 129 -9.48 -16.73 -16.59
CA LEU A 129 -10.56 -15.76 -16.58
C LEU A 129 -10.34 -14.70 -17.67
N ALA A 130 -11.43 -14.17 -18.23
CA ALA A 130 -11.37 -13.02 -19.13
C ALA A 130 -10.72 -11.82 -18.43
N GLY A 131 -9.88 -11.07 -19.16
CA GLY A 131 -8.95 -10.06 -18.65
C GLY A 131 -9.56 -8.78 -18.05
N GLY A 132 -10.78 -8.82 -17.51
CA GLY A 132 -11.39 -7.74 -16.73
C GLY A 132 -12.76 -7.26 -17.19
N ILE A 133 -13.36 -7.85 -18.23
CA ILE A 133 -14.75 -7.59 -18.60
C ILE A 133 -15.67 -8.69 -18.07
N GLN A 134 -16.82 -8.29 -17.52
CA GLN A 134 -17.86 -9.21 -17.08
C GLN A 134 -18.51 -9.87 -18.32
N VAL A 135 -18.13 -11.11 -18.59
CA VAL A 135 -18.75 -11.90 -19.65
C VAL A 135 -19.97 -12.63 -19.10
N THR A 136 -21.12 -12.50 -19.77
CA THR A 136 -22.31 -13.30 -19.46
C THR A 136 -22.15 -14.69 -20.05
N GLU A 137 -21.83 -15.68 -19.22
CA GLU A 137 -21.81 -17.09 -19.65
C GLU A 137 -23.14 -17.79 -19.33
N PRO A 138 -23.67 -18.62 -20.24
CA PRO A 138 -24.90 -19.35 -19.98
C PRO A 138 -24.62 -20.47 -18.98
N ALA A 139 -25.53 -20.65 -18.01
CA ALA A 139 -25.35 -21.56 -16.88
C ALA A 139 -25.13 -23.04 -17.25
N ASN A 140 -25.39 -23.41 -18.52
CA ASN A 140 -25.20 -24.74 -19.06
C ASN A 140 -23.88 -24.93 -19.83
N ALA A 141 -23.06 -23.89 -20.01
CA ALA A 141 -21.82 -23.97 -20.79
C ALA A 141 -20.77 -24.88 -20.13
N ASN A 142 -20.73 -24.91 -18.80
CA ASN A 142 -19.79 -25.70 -18.01
C ASN A 142 -20.58 -26.55 -17.00
N LEU A 143 -21.21 -27.63 -17.47
CA LEU A 143 -21.91 -28.57 -16.57
C LEU A 143 -20.87 -29.31 -15.72
N VAL A 144 -20.69 -28.87 -14.48
CA VAL A 144 -19.88 -29.56 -13.48
C VAL A 144 -20.77 -30.62 -12.83
N THR A 145 -20.76 -31.85 -13.36
CA THR A 145 -21.55 -32.98 -12.85
C THR A 145 -21.01 -33.53 -11.53
N GLU A 146 -19.72 -33.28 -11.25
CA GLU A 146 -19.01 -33.73 -10.06
C GLU A 146 -18.43 -32.52 -9.32
N ASP A 147 -18.72 -32.38 -8.02
CA ASP A 147 -18.20 -31.27 -7.20
C ASP A 147 -16.66 -31.36 -7.12
N ALA A 148 -15.96 -30.46 -7.81
CA ALA A 148 -14.50 -30.37 -7.80
C ALA A 148 -13.95 -29.90 -6.44
N ILE A 149 -14.80 -29.40 -5.53
CA ILE A 149 -14.39 -28.89 -4.23
C ILE A 149 -14.51 -30.00 -3.19
N ARG A 150 -13.38 -30.58 -2.79
CA ARG A 150 -13.30 -31.48 -1.64
C ARG A 150 -13.45 -30.69 -0.35
N ARG A 151 -14.64 -30.73 0.24
CA ARG A 151 -14.95 -30.06 1.51
C ARG A 151 -14.55 -30.98 2.67
N TYR A 152 -13.59 -30.54 3.48
CA TYR A 152 -13.21 -31.24 4.71
C TYR A 152 -13.86 -30.57 5.92
N GLY A 153 -14.59 -31.35 6.74
CA GLY A 153 -15.13 -30.87 8.01
C GLY A 153 -14.04 -30.89 9.09
N GLY A 154 -13.77 -29.75 9.72
CA GLY A 154 -12.77 -29.64 10.80
C GLY A 154 -12.40 -28.20 11.16
N SER A 155 -11.63 -28.02 12.23
CA SER A 155 -11.06 -26.73 12.63
C SER A 155 -9.74 -26.49 11.92
N THR A 156 -9.51 -25.30 11.34
CA THR A 156 -8.26 -24.91 10.63
C THR A 156 -7.10 -24.59 11.59
N ALA A 157 -7.04 -25.26 12.74
CA ALA A 157 -6.01 -25.02 13.75
C ALA A 157 -4.67 -25.65 13.31
N PRO A 158 -3.50 -25.06 13.63
CA PRO A 158 -2.19 -25.60 13.27
C PRO A 158 -1.92 -27.03 13.78
N THR A 159 -2.65 -27.45 14.82
CA THR A 159 -2.59 -28.79 15.41
C THR A 159 -3.36 -29.85 14.61
N MET A 160 -4.15 -29.44 13.61
CA MET A 160 -4.94 -30.30 12.74
C MET A 160 -4.69 -29.88 11.28
N PRO A 161 -3.49 -30.20 10.73
CA PRO A 161 -3.17 -29.85 9.36
C PRO A 161 -4.14 -30.48 8.36
N TRP A 162 -4.26 -29.87 7.19
CA TRP A 162 -5.02 -30.44 6.08
C TRP A 162 -4.61 -31.91 5.87
N PRO A 163 -5.56 -32.82 5.63
CA PRO A 163 -5.23 -34.19 5.31
C PRO A 163 -4.18 -34.21 4.20
N GLN A 164 -3.03 -34.83 4.46
CA GLN A 164 -2.03 -34.98 3.42
C GLN A 164 -2.65 -35.88 2.35
N GLU A 165 -2.56 -35.46 1.09
CA GLU A 165 -2.90 -36.28 -0.06
C GLU A 165 -1.90 -37.45 -0.10
N HIS A 166 -2.18 -38.49 0.68
CA HIS A 166 -1.56 -39.77 0.45
C HIS A 166 -2.11 -40.27 -0.88
N GLU A 167 -1.17 -40.52 -1.79
CA GLU A 167 -1.31 -41.10 -3.13
C GLU A 167 -2.67 -41.76 -3.36
N GLU A 168 -3.38 -41.23 -4.34
CA GLU A 168 -4.59 -41.76 -4.97
C GLU A 168 -4.97 -43.19 -4.58
N HIS A 169 -5.69 -43.34 -3.47
CA HIS A 169 -6.58 -44.48 -3.33
C HIS A 169 -7.84 -44.15 -4.12
N THR A 170 -7.80 -44.44 -5.42
CA THR A 170 -8.95 -44.51 -6.32
C THR A 170 -10.13 -45.17 -5.59
N GLU A 171 -11.36 -44.78 -5.87
CA GLU A 171 -12.54 -45.40 -5.24
C GLU A 171 -12.55 -46.95 -5.38
N GLU A 172 -11.92 -47.47 -6.45
CA GLU A 172 -11.58 -48.88 -6.64
C GLU A 172 -10.82 -49.51 -5.46
N ASP A 173 -9.80 -48.84 -4.90
CA ASP A 173 -9.01 -49.38 -3.78
C ASP A 173 -9.84 -49.54 -2.50
N ARG A 174 -10.84 -48.67 -2.31
CA ARG A 174 -11.77 -48.75 -1.18
C ARG A 174 -12.74 -49.92 -1.36
N PHE A 175 -13.24 -50.12 -2.58
CA PHE A 175 -14.10 -51.25 -2.92
C PHE A 175 -13.34 -52.58 -2.81
N ASP A 176 -12.11 -52.66 -3.30
CA ASP A 176 -11.24 -53.82 -3.19
C ASP A 176 -10.92 -54.17 -1.73
N ARG A 177 -10.72 -53.15 -0.88
CA ARG A 177 -10.50 -53.36 0.56
C ARG A 177 -11.76 -53.87 1.25
N LEU A 178 -12.93 -53.40 0.85
CA LEU A 178 -14.23 -53.86 1.32
C LEU A 178 -14.49 -55.31 0.90
N GLU A 179 -14.20 -55.66 -0.36
CA GLU A 179 -14.33 -57.01 -0.88
C GLU A 179 -13.35 -57.98 -0.20
N ARG A 180 -12.11 -57.54 0.09
CA ARG A 180 -11.15 -58.31 0.89
C ARG A 180 -11.60 -58.54 2.34
N LEU A 181 -12.31 -57.58 2.94
CA LEU A 181 -12.87 -57.74 4.29
C LEU A 181 -14.08 -58.68 4.30
N ILE A 182 -14.97 -58.57 3.30
CA ILE A 182 -16.13 -59.45 3.14
C ILE A 182 -15.69 -60.90 2.85
N SER A 183 -14.69 -61.09 1.99
CA SER A 183 -14.13 -62.42 1.69
C SER A 183 -13.39 -63.03 2.88
N LYS A 184 -12.72 -62.23 3.72
CA LYS A 184 -12.13 -62.72 4.98
C LYS A 184 -13.20 -63.10 6.01
N SER A 185 -14.26 -62.30 6.13
CA SER A 185 -15.38 -62.58 7.05
C SER A 185 -16.16 -63.84 6.66
N SER A 186 -16.43 -64.02 5.36
CA SER A 186 -17.09 -65.23 4.84
C SER A 186 -16.23 -66.50 5.03
N LYS A 187 -14.91 -66.42 4.82
CA LYS A 187 -14.00 -67.56 5.10
C LYS A 187 -13.90 -67.88 6.60
N ALA A 188 -13.93 -66.89 7.48
CA ALA A 188 -13.94 -67.10 8.93
C ALA A 188 -15.24 -67.76 9.43
N SER A 189 -16.37 -67.53 8.75
CA SER A 189 -17.66 -68.16 9.07
C SER A 189 -17.74 -69.66 8.70
N HIS A 190 -16.95 -70.12 7.72
CA HIS A 190 -16.92 -71.53 7.27
C HIS A 190 -15.93 -72.43 8.05
N GLY A 191 -15.11 -71.86 8.94
CA GLY A 191 -14.09 -72.59 9.71
C GLY A 191 -14.51 -73.08 11.10
N ARG A 192 -15.75 -72.79 11.55
CA ARG A 192 -16.28 -73.23 12.86
C ARG A 192 -17.29 -74.36 12.71
N LYS A 193 -16.86 -75.53 12.19
CA LYS A 193 -17.63 -76.78 12.34
C LYS A 193 -17.09 -77.58 13.52
N SER A 194 -17.87 -77.52 14.58
CA SER A 194 -17.76 -78.25 15.83
C SER A 194 -17.46 -79.74 15.62
N ARG A 195 -16.46 -80.21 16.36
CA ARG A 195 -16.10 -81.60 16.59
C ARG A 195 -17.14 -82.18 17.56
N VAL A 196 -18.18 -82.85 17.05
CA VAL A 196 -19.16 -83.57 17.87
C VAL A 196 -18.98 -85.08 17.66
N ASN A 197 -18.60 -85.71 18.77
CA ASN A 197 -18.42 -87.13 19.01
C ASN A 197 -19.79 -87.82 19.07
N GLY A 198 -19.96 -88.94 18.37
CA GLY A 198 -21.19 -89.73 18.41
C GLY A 198 -20.90 -91.21 18.20
N SER A 199 -20.78 -91.96 19.29
CA SER A 199 -20.78 -93.43 19.28
C SER A 199 -22.10 -93.97 19.85
N ASN A 200 -22.75 -94.75 19.00
CA ASN A 200 -23.45 -96.02 19.23
C ASN A 200 -24.66 -96.07 20.18
N SER A 201 -25.80 -96.56 19.67
CA SER A 201 -26.19 -97.99 19.82
C SER A 201 -27.67 -98.25 19.51
N GLN A 202 -27.94 -99.38 18.84
CA GLN A 202 -29.21 -100.08 18.95
C GLN A 202 -28.96 -101.61 18.98
N ALA A 203 -29.54 -102.25 20.01
CA ALA A 203 -29.91 -103.68 20.17
C ALA A 203 -28.77 -104.73 20.26
N SER A 204 -28.80 -105.76 21.13
CA SER A 204 -29.81 -106.25 22.09
C SER A 204 -29.27 -107.38 22.99
N SER A 205 -29.62 -107.33 24.28
CA SER A 205 -30.00 -108.36 25.27
C SER A 205 -29.46 -109.81 25.27
N THR A 206 -29.07 -110.27 26.48
CA THR A 206 -29.55 -111.49 27.21
C THR A 206 -28.78 -111.58 28.56
N SER A 207 -29.36 -111.42 29.77
CA SER A 207 -30.02 -112.43 30.64
C SER A 207 -29.28 -113.79 30.61
N ASP A 208 -28.76 -114.35 31.70
CA ASP A 208 -29.48 -114.70 32.92
C ASP A 208 -28.52 -115.00 34.10
N LYS A 209 -29.17 -115.12 35.27
CA LYS A 209 -28.75 -115.64 36.58
C LYS A 209 -27.54 -116.57 36.67
#